data_AF-A0A7F5RFM5-F1
#
_entry.id   AF-A0A7F5RFM5-F1
#
_cell.length_a   1.000
_cell.length_b   1.000
_cell.length_c   1.000
_cell.angle_alpha   90.00
_cell.angle_beta   90.00
_cell.angle_gamma   90.00
#
_symmetry.space_group_name_H-M   'P 1'
#
loop_
_entity.id
_entity.type
_entity.pdbx_description
1 polymer ?
#
loop_
_entity_poly.entity_id
_entity_poly.type
_entity_poly.pdbx_seq_one_letter_code
_entity_poly.pdbx_strand_id
1 'polypeptide(L)'
;MPSANRKKFAFEVKEYLDFVNQFGLEGGWETGDHSLFLKVRTKIKEPQKTAKYLNSLMPDKSIEVILEHENWYQKYLNLKEKQRNVIKQWRCQTAPTVAGKNDLKPTLNIYHKEEYNREKNIQRISKWKDEKQKLLINKEMENQKNVELQKQIEEKRKLQYKEKKEKVAVWKIEKKRKHLEEKLRNELLKNIEKEQKSTEALKAIKLFQSKDDEFIEKMKKKRTKQAKSTIGLIRGKISAPRDPERLFKPTKQWMQRSKRKEIRKGAVITFPMDIKQVPKLCLPMWRKGVPLLH
;
A
#
# COMPACT_ATOMS: atom_id res chain seq x y z
N MET A 1 -55.69 -29.32 24.94
CA MET A 1 -54.42 -28.54 24.98
C MET A 1 -53.68 -28.29 23.64
N PRO A 2 -54.29 -28.32 22.42
CA PRO A 2 -53.56 -28.02 21.16
C PRO A 2 -53.49 -26.52 20.76
N SER A 3 -54.09 -25.62 21.56
CA SER A 3 -54.15 -24.18 21.28
C SER A 3 -52.89 -23.43 21.74
N ALA A 4 -52.32 -23.80 22.90
CA ALA A 4 -51.13 -23.14 23.45
C ALA A 4 -49.87 -23.38 22.60
N ASN A 5 -49.68 -24.59 22.08
CA ASN A 5 -48.55 -24.90 21.20
C ASN A 5 -48.62 -24.16 19.87
N ARG A 6 -49.81 -24.03 19.27
CA ARG A 6 -49.98 -23.23 18.04
C ARG A 6 -49.65 -21.75 18.24
N LYS A 7 -50.07 -21.16 19.37
CA LYS A 7 -49.71 -19.77 19.71
C LYS A 7 -48.20 -19.61 19.93
N LYS A 8 -47.54 -20.58 20.58
CA LYS A 8 -46.09 -20.58 20.77
C LYS A 8 -45.31 -20.69 19.44
N PHE A 9 -45.74 -21.58 18.54
CA PHE A 9 -45.16 -21.72 17.21
C PHE A 9 -45.30 -20.44 16.37
N ALA A 10 -46.47 -19.80 16.42
CA ALA A 10 -46.70 -18.54 15.74
C ALA A 10 -45.83 -17.40 16.32
N PHE A 11 -45.63 -17.37 17.64
CA PHE A 11 -44.82 -16.36 18.31
C PHE A 11 -43.33 -16.46 17.94
N GLU A 12 -42.72 -17.64 18.02
CA GLU A 12 -41.28 -17.82 17.71
C GLU A 12 -40.98 -17.57 16.22
N VAL A 13 -41.90 -17.94 15.32
CA VAL A 13 -41.76 -17.64 13.89
C VAL A 13 -41.97 -16.15 13.62
N LYS A 14 -42.90 -15.49 14.32
CA LYS A 14 -43.14 -14.05 14.21
C LYS A 14 -41.96 -13.24 14.75
N GLU A 15 -41.37 -13.64 15.87
CA GLU A 15 -40.19 -13.00 16.45
C GLU A 15 -39.00 -13.00 15.45
N TYR A 16 -38.79 -14.09 14.73
CA TYR A 16 -37.80 -14.14 13.65
C TYR A 16 -38.13 -13.19 12.50
N LEU A 17 -39.39 -13.16 12.05
CA LEU A 17 -39.81 -12.29 10.95
C LEU A 17 -39.73 -10.80 11.33
N ASP A 18 -40.15 -10.44 12.53
CA ASP A 18 -40.05 -9.08 13.06
C ASP A 18 -38.57 -8.65 13.18
N PHE A 19 -37.70 -9.57 13.60
CA PHE A 19 -36.25 -9.32 13.67
C PHE A 19 -35.61 -9.12 12.29
N VAL A 20 -35.98 -9.93 11.29
CA VAL A 20 -35.50 -9.76 9.91
C VAL A 20 -36.07 -8.50 9.27
N ASN A 21 -37.31 -8.12 9.57
CA ASN A 21 -37.93 -6.91 9.05
C ASN A 21 -37.30 -5.62 9.62
N GLN A 22 -36.84 -5.64 10.88
CA GLN A 22 -36.19 -4.49 11.52
C GLN A 22 -34.77 -4.22 11.00
N PHE A 23 -33.97 -5.26 10.77
CA PHE A 23 -32.53 -5.12 10.46
C PHE A 23 -32.16 -5.59 9.04
N GLY A 24 -33.10 -6.15 8.29
CA GLY A 24 -32.85 -6.82 7.01
C GLY A 24 -32.15 -8.17 7.19
N LEU A 25 -31.97 -8.89 6.08
CA LEU A 25 -31.27 -10.19 6.06
C LEU A 25 -29.77 -10.05 6.37
N GLU A 26 -29.19 -8.87 6.15
CA GLU A 26 -27.76 -8.60 6.27
C GLU A 26 -27.41 -7.69 7.45
N GLY A 27 -28.39 -7.32 8.29
CA GLY A 27 -28.14 -6.53 9.50
C GLY A 27 -27.82 -5.06 9.24
N GLY A 28 -28.25 -4.51 8.10
CA GLY A 28 -27.91 -3.15 7.65
C GLY A 28 -26.50 -3.01 7.08
N TRP A 29 -25.77 -4.12 6.89
CA TRP A 29 -24.48 -4.12 6.20
C TRP A 29 -24.66 -4.28 4.70
N GLU A 30 -23.70 -3.76 3.93
CA GLU A 30 -23.64 -4.02 2.50
C GLU A 30 -23.34 -5.50 2.23
N THR A 31 -23.98 -6.06 1.20
CA THR A 31 -23.81 -7.47 0.77
C THR A 31 -22.34 -7.91 0.69
N GLY A 32 -21.46 -7.04 0.18
CA GLY A 32 -20.02 -7.26 0.09
C GLY A 32 -19.37 -7.40 1.46
N ASP A 33 -19.61 -6.44 2.35
CA ASP A 33 -19.06 -6.39 3.71
C ASP A 33 -19.57 -7.54 4.57
N HIS A 34 -20.86 -7.87 4.46
CA HIS A 34 -21.48 -8.99 5.16
C HIS A 34 -20.84 -10.31 4.71
N SER A 35 -20.60 -10.48 3.40
CA SER A 35 -19.93 -11.68 2.88
C SER A 35 -18.48 -11.80 3.38
N LEU A 36 -17.79 -10.67 3.53
CA LEU A 36 -16.42 -10.62 4.05
C LEU A 36 -16.39 -10.98 5.53
N PHE A 37 -17.32 -10.43 6.32
CA PHE A 37 -17.50 -10.77 7.73
C PHE A 37 -17.70 -12.29 7.91
N LEU A 38 -18.58 -12.92 7.14
CA LEU A 38 -18.80 -14.37 7.20
C LEU A 38 -17.53 -15.17 6.87
N LYS A 39 -16.77 -14.75 5.85
CA LYS A 39 -15.50 -15.41 5.46
C LYS A 39 -14.44 -15.32 6.55
N VAL A 40 -14.36 -14.20 7.26
CA VAL A 40 -13.42 -14.07 8.39
C VAL A 40 -13.91 -14.87 9.59
N ARG A 41 -15.21 -14.81 9.89
CA ARG A 41 -15.82 -15.48 11.04
C ARG A 41 -15.73 -17.00 10.98
N THR A 42 -15.74 -17.59 9.78
CA THR A 42 -15.49 -19.03 9.59
C THR A 42 -14.04 -19.41 9.89
N LYS A 43 -13.08 -18.49 9.71
CA LYS A 43 -11.66 -18.72 9.97
C LYS A 43 -11.28 -18.45 11.43
N ILE A 44 -11.83 -17.38 12.01
CA ILE A 44 -11.51 -16.93 13.37
C ILE A 44 -12.77 -17.05 14.23
N LYS A 45 -12.72 -17.92 15.24
CA LYS A 45 -13.88 -18.16 16.12
C LYS A 45 -14.05 -17.09 17.21
N GLU A 46 -12.97 -16.40 17.56
CA GLU A 46 -12.98 -15.36 18.59
C GLU A 46 -13.47 -14.01 18.02
N PRO A 47 -14.49 -13.39 18.64
CA PRO A 47 -15.12 -12.18 18.11
C PRO A 47 -14.18 -10.97 18.14
N GLN A 48 -13.39 -10.82 19.20
CA GLN A 48 -12.42 -9.73 19.37
C GLN A 48 -11.28 -9.78 18.32
N LYS A 49 -10.78 -10.98 18.01
CA LYS A 49 -9.76 -11.17 16.96
C LYS A 49 -10.34 -10.95 15.57
N THR A 50 -11.58 -11.40 15.35
CA THR A 50 -12.32 -11.18 14.11
C THR A 50 -12.53 -9.70 13.83
N ALA A 51 -12.91 -8.93 14.86
CA ALA A 51 -13.13 -7.49 14.74
C ALA A 51 -11.83 -6.72 14.40
N LYS A 52 -10.72 -7.04 15.09
CA LYS A 52 -9.40 -6.45 14.76
C LYS A 52 -8.96 -6.76 13.32
N TYR A 53 -9.15 -8.01 12.88
CA TYR A 53 -8.78 -8.42 11.52
C TYR A 53 -9.68 -7.77 10.46
N LEU A 54 -10.99 -7.68 10.70
CA LEU A 54 -11.92 -7.00 9.79
C LEU A 54 -11.67 -5.50 9.72
N ASN A 55 -11.33 -4.84 10.83
CA ASN A 55 -10.96 -3.43 10.83
C ASN A 55 -9.67 -3.19 10.01
N SER A 56 -8.74 -4.14 9.98
CA SER A 56 -7.56 -4.05 9.09
C SER A 56 -7.90 -4.19 7.59
N LEU A 57 -9.00 -4.87 7.26
CA LEU A 57 -9.48 -5.04 5.89
C LEU A 57 -10.44 -3.93 5.45
N MET A 58 -11.21 -3.40 6.40
CA MET A 58 -12.21 -2.34 6.21
C MET A 58 -11.97 -1.27 7.28
N PRO A 59 -11.09 -0.29 7.02
CA PRO A 59 -10.80 0.78 7.97
C PRO A 59 -12.00 1.70 8.22
N ASP A 60 -12.98 1.71 7.31
CA ASP A 60 -14.19 2.53 7.40
C ASP A 60 -15.16 2.05 8.50
N LYS A 61 -15.03 0.81 8.97
CA LYS A 61 -15.85 0.27 10.07
C LYS A 61 -15.02 0.16 11.34
N SER A 62 -15.49 0.78 12.42
CA SER A 62 -14.83 0.68 13.72
C SER A 62 -14.99 -0.72 14.32
N ILE A 63 -14.12 -1.03 15.28
CA ILE A 63 -14.14 -2.32 16.00
C ILE A 63 -15.46 -2.48 16.75
N GLU A 64 -16.02 -1.40 17.32
CA GLU A 64 -17.31 -1.46 18.02
C GLU A 64 -18.44 -1.86 17.08
N VAL A 65 -18.53 -1.25 15.89
CA VAL A 65 -19.57 -1.56 14.89
C VAL A 65 -19.49 -3.03 14.43
N ILE A 66 -18.28 -3.58 14.31
CA ILE A 66 -18.07 -4.98 13.94
C ILE A 66 -18.53 -5.92 15.08
N LEU A 67 -18.31 -5.54 16.33
CA LEU A 67 -18.76 -6.33 17.50
C LEU A 67 -20.28 -6.27 17.66
N GLU A 68 -20.90 -5.13 17.42
CA GLU A 68 -22.37 -5.00 17.38
C GLU A 68 -22.97 -5.90 16.30
N HIS A 69 -22.34 -5.96 15.13
CA HIS A 69 -22.75 -6.85 14.05
C HIS A 69 -22.57 -8.33 14.39
N GLU A 70 -21.51 -8.70 15.12
CA GLU A 70 -21.35 -10.06 15.64
C GLU A 70 -22.47 -10.41 16.63
N ASN A 71 -22.83 -9.51 17.54
CA ASN A 71 -23.93 -9.72 18.49
C ASN A 71 -25.27 -9.90 17.76
N TRP A 72 -25.52 -9.07 16.75
CA TRP A 72 -26.68 -9.21 15.86
C TRP A 72 -26.68 -10.57 15.15
N TYR A 73 -25.54 -10.99 14.59
CA TYR A 73 -25.42 -12.24 13.85
C TYR A 73 -25.66 -13.47 14.75
N GLN A 74 -25.15 -13.45 15.98
CA GLN A 74 -25.43 -14.49 16.99
C GLN A 74 -26.94 -14.56 17.30
N LYS A 75 -27.59 -13.41 17.50
CA LYS A 75 -29.04 -13.34 17.74
C LYS A 75 -29.84 -13.84 16.53
N TYR A 76 -29.42 -13.48 15.32
CA TYR A 76 -30.02 -13.97 14.07
C TYR A 76 -29.95 -15.50 13.96
N LEU A 77 -28.79 -16.10 14.22
CA LEU A 77 -28.62 -17.55 14.16
C LEU A 77 -29.53 -18.28 15.14
N ASN A 78 -29.62 -17.80 16.38
CA ASN A 78 -30.49 -18.38 17.41
C ASN A 78 -31.96 -18.35 17.00
N LEU A 79 -32.45 -17.22 16.46
CA LEU A 79 -33.83 -17.08 16.01
C LEU A 79 -34.11 -17.96 14.78
N LYS A 80 -33.16 -18.06 13.85
CA LYS A 80 -33.27 -18.92 12.66
C LYS A 80 -33.32 -20.40 13.04
N GLU A 81 -32.55 -20.82 14.04
CA GLU A 81 -32.57 -22.19 14.54
C GLU A 81 -33.90 -22.52 15.23
N LYS A 82 -34.41 -21.63 16.10
CA LYS A 82 -35.75 -21.75 16.69
C LYS A 82 -36.82 -21.90 15.62
N GLN A 83 -36.83 -21.03 14.62
CA GLN A 83 -37.77 -21.11 13.48
C GLN A 83 -37.68 -22.46 12.76
N ARG A 84 -36.46 -22.95 12.46
CA ARG A 84 -36.27 -24.26 11.81
C ARG A 84 -36.80 -25.41 12.66
N ASN A 85 -36.55 -25.37 13.97
CA ASN A 85 -37.00 -26.40 14.90
C ASN A 85 -38.54 -26.42 14.99
N VAL A 86 -39.18 -25.25 15.04
CA VAL A 86 -40.64 -25.11 15.00
C VAL A 86 -41.24 -25.68 13.72
N ILE A 87 -40.69 -25.32 12.55
CA ILE A 87 -41.17 -25.83 11.26
C ILE A 87 -40.99 -27.34 11.18
N LYS A 88 -39.87 -27.87 11.67
CA LYS A 88 -39.61 -29.31 11.71
C LYS A 88 -40.63 -30.03 12.60
N GLN A 89 -40.89 -29.52 13.79
CA GLN A 89 -41.89 -30.08 14.72
C GLN A 89 -43.30 -30.02 14.12
N TRP A 90 -43.68 -28.91 13.47
CA TRP A 90 -44.96 -28.78 12.79
C TRP A 90 -45.11 -29.82 11.68
N ARG A 91 -44.09 -29.98 10.82
CA ARG A 91 -44.10 -30.99 9.74
C ARG A 91 -44.23 -32.43 10.25
N CYS A 92 -43.58 -32.75 11.37
CA CYS A 92 -43.72 -34.06 12.02
C CYS A 92 -45.12 -34.30 12.60
N GLN A 93 -45.82 -33.25 13.03
CA GLN A 93 -47.19 -33.34 13.57
C GLN A 93 -48.25 -33.40 12.46
N THR A 94 -47.95 -32.93 11.25
CA THR A 94 -48.89 -32.88 10.11
C THR A 94 -48.72 -34.02 9.10
N ALA A 95 -47.76 -34.93 9.28
CA ALA A 95 -47.61 -36.10 8.41
C ALA A 95 -48.67 -37.17 8.76
N PRO A 96 -49.45 -37.70 7.78
CA PRO A 96 -50.48 -38.69 8.07
C PRO A 96 -49.84 -40.02 8.47
N THR A 97 -50.15 -40.48 9.69
CA THR A 97 -49.89 -41.84 10.16
C THR A 97 -50.72 -42.83 9.32
N VAL A 98 -50.13 -43.44 8.30
CA VAL A 98 -50.71 -44.60 7.60
C VAL A 98 -50.44 -45.85 8.46
N ALA A 99 -51.21 -46.01 9.54
CA ALA A 99 -51.26 -47.25 10.31
C ALA A 99 -52.56 -47.31 11.13
N GLY A 100 -53.53 -48.08 10.66
CA GLY A 100 -54.60 -48.60 11.52
C GLY A 100 -55.97 -48.79 10.86
N LYS A 101 -56.32 -50.07 10.63
CA LYS A 101 -57.49 -50.80 11.17
C LYS A 101 -58.22 -51.62 10.08
N ASN A 102 -57.95 -52.92 10.06
CA ASN A 102 -58.82 -53.91 9.41
C ASN A 102 -59.49 -54.73 10.51
N ASP A 103 -60.78 -54.52 10.69
CA ASP A 103 -61.67 -55.35 11.49
C ASP A 103 -62.21 -56.52 10.64
N LEU A 104 -62.33 -57.68 11.29
CA LEU A 104 -62.72 -58.98 10.73
C LEU A 104 -64.21 -59.05 10.34
N LYS A 105 -64.52 -59.74 9.21
CA LYS A 105 -65.53 -60.82 9.09
C LYS A 105 -65.51 -61.46 7.67
N PRO A 106 -65.57 -62.81 7.52
CA PRO A 106 -65.42 -63.49 6.24
C PRO A 106 -66.77 -63.84 5.59
N THR A 107 -66.93 -63.56 4.29
CA THR A 107 -68.02 -64.09 3.46
C THR A 107 -67.47 -64.65 2.16
N LEU A 108 -67.82 -65.92 1.91
CA LEU A 108 -67.16 -66.90 1.03
C LEU A 108 -67.32 -66.69 -0.49
N ASN A 109 -67.57 -65.47 -0.98
CA ASN A 109 -67.93 -65.24 -2.39
C ASN A 109 -66.98 -64.25 -3.12
N ILE A 110 -65.71 -64.27 -2.71
CA ILE A 110 -64.68 -63.30 -3.10
C ILE A 110 -63.56 -63.94 -3.98
N TYR A 111 -63.47 -65.27 -4.00
CA TYR A 111 -62.29 -65.98 -4.52
C TYR A 111 -62.05 -65.83 -6.04
N HIS A 112 -63.09 -65.75 -6.88
CA HIS A 112 -62.87 -65.65 -8.34
C HIS A 112 -62.68 -64.23 -8.89
N LYS A 113 -63.05 -63.17 -8.13
CA LYS A 113 -62.84 -61.78 -8.55
C LYS A 113 -61.52 -61.19 -8.04
N GLU A 114 -60.96 -61.76 -6.97
CA GLU A 114 -59.65 -61.40 -6.44
C GLU A 114 -58.49 -61.98 -7.25
N GLU A 115 -58.63 -63.19 -7.80
CA GLU A 115 -57.57 -63.85 -8.58
C GLU A 115 -57.29 -63.11 -9.90
N TYR A 116 -58.35 -62.72 -10.63
CA TYR A 116 -58.24 -61.89 -11.84
C TYR A 116 -57.64 -60.50 -11.58
N ASN A 117 -57.92 -59.90 -10.42
CA ASN A 117 -57.33 -58.63 -10.01
C ASN A 117 -55.88 -58.79 -9.51
N ARG A 118 -55.51 -59.95 -8.94
CA ARG A 118 -54.13 -60.26 -8.54
C ARG A 118 -53.22 -60.38 -9.76
N GLU A 119 -53.62 -61.12 -10.79
CA GLU A 119 -52.82 -61.30 -12.00
C GLU A 119 -52.55 -59.95 -12.71
N LYS A 120 -53.59 -59.12 -12.87
CA LYS A 120 -53.46 -57.76 -13.45
C LYS A 120 -52.61 -56.83 -12.57
N ASN A 121 -52.71 -56.95 -11.25
CA ASN A 121 -51.87 -56.16 -10.33
C ASN A 121 -50.42 -56.63 -10.35
N ILE A 122 -50.14 -57.93 -10.44
CA ILE A 122 -48.79 -58.48 -10.59
C ILE A 122 -48.16 -57.99 -11.89
N GLN A 123 -48.91 -58.01 -13.01
CA GLN A 123 -48.43 -57.48 -14.29
C GLN A 123 -48.18 -55.96 -14.24
N ARG A 124 -49.04 -55.18 -13.57
CA ARG A 124 -48.80 -53.73 -13.35
C ARG A 124 -47.56 -53.48 -12.50
N ILE A 125 -47.39 -54.24 -11.41
CA ILE A 125 -46.23 -54.12 -10.52
C ILE A 125 -44.94 -54.49 -11.27
N SER A 126 -44.97 -55.53 -12.11
CA SER A 126 -43.82 -55.94 -12.94
C SER A 126 -43.44 -54.84 -13.93
N LYS A 127 -44.41 -54.32 -14.70
CA LYS A 127 -44.17 -53.20 -15.64
C LYS A 127 -43.64 -51.95 -14.94
N TRP A 128 -44.19 -51.62 -13.78
CA TRP A 128 -43.72 -50.50 -12.96
C TRP A 128 -42.30 -50.70 -12.44
N LYS A 129 -41.94 -51.92 -12.02
CA LYS A 129 -40.57 -52.27 -11.60
C LYS A 129 -39.59 -52.13 -12.77
N ASP A 130 -39.94 -52.63 -13.96
CA ASP A 130 -39.11 -52.54 -15.16
C ASP A 130 -38.93 -51.08 -15.62
N GLU A 131 -40.00 -50.28 -15.61
CA GLU A 131 -39.94 -48.85 -15.91
C GLU A 131 -39.06 -48.11 -14.91
N LYS A 132 -39.19 -48.42 -13.61
CA LYS A 132 -38.32 -47.85 -12.57
C LYS A 132 -36.86 -48.21 -12.78
N GLN A 133 -36.56 -49.46 -13.12
CA GLN A 133 -35.20 -49.92 -13.35
C GLN A 133 -34.59 -49.24 -14.60
N LYS A 134 -35.34 -49.13 -15.69
CA LYS A 134 -34.91 -48.39 -16.90
C LYS A 134 -34.63 -46.92 -16.58
N LEU A 135 -35.47 -46.29 -15.77
CA LEU A 135 -35.30 -44.89 -15.40
C LEU A 135 -34.06 -44.67 -14.53
N LEU A 136 -33.75 -45.60 -13.63
CA LEU A 136 -32.50 -45.58 -12.85
C LEU A 136 -31.26 -45.75 -13.73
N ILE A 137 -31.29 -46.71 -14.66
CA ILE A 137 -30.18 -46.95 -15.61
C ILE A 137 -29.96 -45.72 -16.50
N ASN A 138 -31.04 -45.13 -17.05
CA ASN A 138 -30.93 -43.93 -17.86
C ASN A 138 -30.37 -42.74 -17.06
N LYS A 139 -30.83 -42.57 -15.83
CA LYS A 139 -30.32 -41.50 -14.95
C LYS A 139 -28.85 -41.70 -14.60
N GLU A 140 -28.42 -42.94 -14.40
CA GLU A 140 -27.01 -43.27 -14.15
C GLU A 140 -26.15 -43.00 -15.39
N MET A 141 -26.61 -43.40 -16.58
CA MET A 141 -25.93 -43.09 -17.85
C MET A 141 -25.82 -41.59 -18.11
N GLU A 142 -26.87 -40.82 -17.79
CA GLU A 142 -26.86 -39.37 -17.92
C GLU A 142 -25.91 -38.71 -16.92
N ASN A 143 -25.90 -39.18 -15.67
CA ASN A 143 -24.93 -38.76 -14.67
C ASN A 143 -23.49 -39.04 -15.12
N GLN A 144 -23.20 -40.22 -15.67
CA GLN A 144 -21.88 -40.58 -16.18
C GLN A 144 -21.44 -39.66 -17.33
N LYS A 145 -22.33 -39.38 -18.29
CA LYS A 145 -22.06 -38.41 -19.37
C LYS A 145 -21.78 -37.01 -18.83
N ASN A 146 -22.54 -36.56 -17.83
CA ASN A 146 -22.34 -35.26 -17.21
C ASN A 146 -21.01 -35.17 -16.46
N VAL A 147 -20.61 -36.22 -15.75
CA VAL A 147 -19.30 -36.29 -15.07
C VAL A 147 -18.16 -36.25 -16.07
N GLU A 148 -18.27 -36.99 -17.18
CA GLU A 148 -17.26 -37.00 -18.24
C GLU A 148 -17.14 -35.63 -18.92
N LEU A 149 -18.27 -35.00 -19.24
CA LEU A 149 -18.29 -33.64 -19.78
C LEU A 149 -17.64 -32.64 -18.81
N GLN A 150 -17.92 -32.73 -17.52
CA GLN A 150 -17.29 -31.87 -16.52
C GLN A 150 -15.78 -32.09 -16.44
N LYS A 151 -15.30 -33.34 -16.51
CA LYS A 151 -13.86 -33.62 -16.56
C LYS A 151 -13.20 -32.96 -17.77
N GLN A 152 -13.81 -33.07 -18.96
CA GLN A 152 -13.27 -32.45 -20.17
C GLN A 152 -13.23 -30.91 -20.08
N ILE A 153 -14.26 -30.30 -19.47
CA ILE A 153 -14.28 -28.85 -19.24
C ILE A 153 -13.18 -28.45 -18.26
N GLU A 154 -13.01 -29.20 -17.17
CA GLU A 154 -11.97 -28.98 -16.15
C GLU A 154 -10.57 -29.09 -16.76
N GLU A 155 -10.33 -30.10 -17.61
CA GLU A 155 -9.06 -30.28 -18.32
C GLU A 155 -8.77 -29.14 -19.30
N LYS A 156 -9.76 -28.72 -20.10
CA LYS A 156 -9.62 -27.56 -20.99
C LYS A 156 -9.30 -26.29 -20.20
N ARG A 157 -9.97 -26.08 -19.05
CA ARG A 157 -9.68 -24.95 -18.15
C ARG A 157 -8.25 -25.01 -17.60
N LYS A 158 -7.80 -26.19 -17.18
CA LYS A 158 -6.42 -26.40 -16.70
C LYS A 158 -5.39 -26.12 -17.80
N LEU A 159 -5.66 -26.54 -19.04
CA LEU A 159 -4.77 -26.28 -20.18
C LEU A 159 -4.68 -24.78 -20.47
N GLN A 160 -5.82 -24.10 -20.60
CA GLN A 160 -5.86 -22.64 -20.79
C GLN A 160 -5.16 -21.88 -19.66
N TYR A 161 -5.28 -22.36 -18.42
CA TYR A 161 -4.59 -21.77 -17.29
C TYR A 161 -3.06 -21.94 -17.40
N LYS A 162 -2.57 -23.12 -17.81
CA LYS A 162 -1.14 -23.36 -18.06
C LYS A 162 -0.61 -22.44 -19.15
N GLU A 163 -1.30 -22.33 -20.29
CA GLU A 163 -0.89 -21.44 -21.39
C GLU A 163 -0.83 -19.97 -20.95
N LYS A 164 -1.83 -19.49 -20.20
CA LYS A 164 -1.83 -18.13 -19.63
C LYS A 164 -0.65 -17.95 -18.68
N LYS A 165 -0.37 -18.93 -17.83
CA LYS A 165 0.75 -18.89 -16.87
C LYS A 165 2.10 -18.82 -17.59
N GLU A 166 2.28 -19.58 -18.66
CA GLU A 166 3.48 -19.55 -19.50
C GLU A 166 3.66 -18.19 -20.19
N LYS A 167 2.59 -17.65 -20.80
CA LYS A 167 2.61 -16.30 -21.39
C LYS A 167 3.02 -15.22 -20.37
N VAL A 168 2.49 -15.30 -19.15
CA VAL A 168 2.86 -14.38 -18.06
C VAL A 168 4.32 -14.57 -17.65
N ALA A 169 4.81 -15.81 -17.59
CA ALA A 169 6.21 -16.09 -17.26
C ALA A 169 7.17 -15.50 -18.31
N VAL A 170 6.89 -15.72 -19.59
CA VAL A 170 7.66 -15.14 -20.71
C VAL A 170 7.65 -13.61 -20.64
N TRP A 171 6.47 -13.00 -20.44
CA TRP A 171 6.35 -11.55 -20.31
C TRP A 171 7.17 -11.00 -19.13
N LYS A 172 7.17 -11.69 -17.97
CA LYS A 172 7.98 -11.28 -16.81
C LYS A 172 9.47 -11.32 -17.10
N ILE A 173 9.95 -12.36 -17.79
CA ILE A 173 11.36 -12.50 -18.17
C ILE A 173 11.73 -11.37 -19.13
N GLU A 174 10.95 -11.15 -20.18
CA GLU A 174 11.19 -10.12 -21.18
C GLU A 174 11.17 -8.71 -20.56
N LYS A 175 10.24 -8.45 -19.64
CA LYS A 175 10.17 -7.17 -18.92
C LYS A 175 11.42 -6.93 -18.08
N LYS A 176 11.91 -7.95 -17.38
CA LYS A 176 13.17 -7.87 -16.61
C LYS A 176 14.37 -7.65 -17.52
N ARG A 177 14.43 -8.36 -18.66
CA ARG A 177 15.49 -8.21 -19.67
C ARG A 177 15.56 -6.77 -20.19
N LYS A 178 14.44 -6.22 -20.64
CA LYS A 178 14.35 -4.82 -21.10
C LYS A 178 14.77 -3.82 -20.03
N HIS A 179 14.35 -4.03 -18.78
CA HIS A 179 14.73 -3.14 -17.69
C HIS A 179 16.23 -3.18 -17.38
N LEU A 180 16.86 -4.36 -17.48
CA LEU A 180 18.30 -4.51 -17.29
C LEU A 180 19.09 -3.90 -18.45
N GLU A 181 18.62 -4.08 -19.68
CA GLU A 181 19.19 -3.48 -20.89
C GLU A 181 19.14 -1.94 -20.84
N GLU A 182 18.02 -1.37 -20.38
CA GLU A 182 17.87 0.08 -20.18
C GLU A 182 18.80 0.62 -19.09
N LYS A 183 18.96 -0.11 -17.98
CA LYS A 183 19.93 0.24 -16.93
C LYS A 183 21.36 0.26 -17.47
N LEU A 184 21.76 -0.78 -18.20
CA LEU A 184 23.08 -0.87 -18.79
C LEU A 184 23.32 0.28 -19.77
N ARG A 185 22.33 0.61 -20.62
CA ARG A 185 22.41 1.75 -21.54
C ARG A 185 22.61 3.07 -20.79
N ASN A 186 21.86 3.29 -19.72
CA ASN A 186 21.97 4.51 -18.91
C ASN A 186 23.33 4.62 -18.20
N GLU A 187 23.88 3.51 -17.71
CA GLU A 187 25.22 3.48 -17.13
C GLU A 187 26.30 3.78 -18.17
N LEU A 188 26.18 3.22 -19.37
CA LEU A 188 27.10 3.46 -20.47
C LEU A 188 27.10 4.93 -20.88
N LEU A 189 25.92 5.55 -21.02
CA LEU A 189 25.80 6.98 -21.30
C LEU A 189 26.42 7.85 -20.19
N LYS A 190 26.17 7.53 -18.92
CA LYS A 190 26.79 8.25 -17.79
C LYS A 190 28.31 8.13 -17.78
N ASN A 191 28.85 6.98 -18.14
CA ASN A 191 30.29 6.78 -18.20
C ASN A 191 30.92 7.61 -19.33
N ILE A 192 30.30 7.62 -20.52
CA ILE A 192 30.72 8.48 -21.63
C ILE A 192 30.69 9.96 -21.21
N GLU A 193 29.63 10.42 -20.56
CA GLU A 193 29.52 11.81 -20.09
C GLU A 193 30.61 12.16 -19.06
N LYS A 194 30.89 11.24 -18.12
CA LYS A 194 31.99 11.42 -17.15
C LYS A 194 33.34 11.50 -17.84
N GLU A 195 33.58 10.66 -18.84
CA GLU A 195 34.81 10.64 -19.59
C GLU A 195 34.99 11.95 -20.38
N GLN A 196 33.93 12.42 -21.05
CA GLN A 196 33.92 13.72 -21.72
C GLN A 196 34.27 14.85 -20.75
N LYS A 197 33.57 14.94 -19.61
CA LYS A 197 33.86 15.94 -18.56
C LYS A 197 35.30 15.85 -18.04
N SER A 198 35.81 14.64 -17.85
CA SER A 198 37.20 14.42 -17.45
C SER A 198 38.18 14.95 -18.51
N THR A 199 37.96 14.64 -19.78
CA THR A 199 38.82 15.13 -20.87
C THR A 199 38.78 16.65 -21.00
N GLU A 200 37.61 17.28 -20.83
CA GLU A 200 37.46 18.73 -20.82
C GLU A 200 38.18 19.37 -19.63
N ALA A 201 38.03 18.79 -18.43
CA ALA A 201 38.75 19.24 -17.24
C ALA A 201 40.27 19.11 -17.43
N LEU A 202 40.76 18.02 -18.02
CA LEU A 202 42.19 17.84 -18.33
C LEU A 202 42.69 18.89 -19.34
N LYS A 203 41.89 19.24 -20.36
CA LYS A 203 42.22 20.33 -21.30
C LYS A 203 42.31 21.67 -20.57
N ALA A 204 41.37 21.96 -19.68
CA ALA A 204 41.36 23.18 -18.88
C ALA A 204 42.58 23.25 -17.94
N ILE A 205 42.91 22.17 -17.23
CA ILE A 205 44.09 22.08 -16.37
C ILE A 205 45.37 22.37 -17.16
N LYS A 206 45.53 21.75 -18.33
CA LYS A 206 46.70 22.00 -19.20
C LYS A 206 46.80 23.47 -19.62
N LEU A 207 45.66 24.10 -19.94
CA LEU A 207 45.63 25.52 -20.28
C LEU A 207 46.06 26.40 -19.10
N PHE A 208 45.56 26.12 -17.89
CA PHE A 208 45.95 26.85 -16.68
C PHE A 208 47.44 26.68 -16.36
N GLN A 209 47.96 25.45 -16.43
CA GLN A 209 49.38 25.17 -16.23
C GLN A 209 50.25 25.98 -17.19
N SER A 210 49.91 26.01 -18.48
CA SER A 210 50.63 26.81 -19.47
C SER A 210 50.61 28.31 -19.15
N LYS A 211 49.49 28.84 -18.64
CA LYS A 211 49.38 30.26 -18.24
C LYS A 211 50.15 30.56 -16.97
N ASP A 212 50.17 29.64 -16.01
CA ASP A 212 50.98 29.76 -14.80
C ASP A 212 52.47 29.73 -15.14
N ASP A 213 52.91 28.87 -16.05
CA ASP A 213 54.29 28.84 -16.54
C ASP A 213 54.69 30.17 -17.18
N GLU A 214 53.84 30.73 -18.06
CA GLU A 214 54.06 32.06 -18.64
C GLU A 214 54.18 33.15 -17.55
N PHE A 215 53.35 33.07 -16.51
CA PHE A 215 53.37 34.02 -15.39
C PHE A 215 54.64 33.89 -14.55
N ILE A 216 55.05 32.66 -14.20
CA ILE A 216 56.28 32.36 -13.48
C ILE A 216 57.48 32.90 -14.25
N GLU A 217 57.55 32.68 -15.56
CA GLU A 217 58.61 33.18 -16.42
C GLU A 217 58.64 34.73 -16.48
N LYS A 218 57.48 35.39 -16.57
CA LYS A 218 57.40 36.85 -16.46
C LYS A 218 57.91 37.35 -15.11
N MET A 219 57.56 36.68 -14.02
CA MET A 219 58.00 37.05 -12.67
C MET A 219 59.50 36.85 -12.49
N LYS A 220 60.07 35.73 -12.96
CA LYS A 220 61.52 35.51 -12.97
C LYS A 220 62.26 36.61 -13.74
N LYS A 221 61.80 36.96 -14.95
CA LYS A 221 62.38 38.04 -15.77
C LYS A 221 62.32 39.41 -15.07
N LYS A 222 61.24 39.73 -14.35
CA LYS A 222 61.14 40.96 -13.56
C LYS A 222 62.13 40.95 -12.38
N ARG A 223 62.24 39.84 -11.64
CA ARG A 223 63.19 39.69 -10.52
C ARG A 223 64.64 39.81 -10.99
N THR A 224 65.01 39.18 -12.12
CA THR A 224 66.38 39.32 -12.66
C THR A 224 66.68 40.74 -13.13
N LYS A 225 65.72 41.44 -13.75
CA LYS A 225 65.87 42.87 -14.09
C LYS A 225 66.03 43.76 -12.85
N GLN A 226 65.21 43.54 -11.81
CA GLN A 226 65.31 44.29 -10.55
C GLN A 226 66.63 44.03 -9.83
N ALA A 227 67.06 42.76 -9.74
CA ALA A 227 68.36 42.39 -9.16
C ALA A 227 69.53 43.07 -9.89
N LYS A 228 69.49 43.14 -11.23
CA LYS A 228 70.48 43.89 -12.02
C LYS A 228 70.45 45.39 -11.74
N SER A 229 69.28 45.99 -11.45
CA SER A 229 69.16 47.43 -11.13
C SER A 229 69.57 47.79 -9.70
N THR A 230 69.32 46.92 -8.70
CA THR A 230 69.63 47.20 -7.30
C THR A 230 71.12 47.05 -6.97
N ILE A 231 71.86 46.21 -7.70
CA ILE A 231 73.32 46.13 -7.60
C ILE A 231 73.99 47.46 -7.96
N GLY A 232 73.34 48.30 -8.79
CA GLY A 232 73.85 49.62 -9.17
C GLY A 232 73.59 50.75 -8.17
N LEU A 233 72.67 50.58 -7.20
CA LEU A 233 72.18 51.70 -6.38
C LEU A 233 72.64 51.70 -4.92
N ILE A 234 73.31 50.65 -4.43
CA ILE A 234 73.70 50.54 -3.02
C ILE A 234 75.22 50.51 -2.91
N ARG A 235 75.85 51.68 -2.91
CA ARG A 235 77.13 51.94 -2.20
C ARG A 235 77.44 53.42 -1.97
N GLY A 236 76.43 54.28 -1.89
CA GLY A 236 76.59 55.58 -1.23
C GLY A 236 76.55 55.36 0.28
N LYS A 237 77.70 55.37 0.97
CA LYS A 237 77.74 55.42 2.44
C LYS A 237 77.07 56.73 2.88
N ILE A 238 75.81 56.67 3.30
CA ILE A 238 75.13 57.81 3.94
C ILE A 238 75.75 57.94 5.34
N SER A 239 76.80 58.75 5.45
CA SER A 239 77.39 59.15 6.72
C SER A 239 76.57 60.32 7.28
N ALA A 240 75.62 60.01 8.17
CA ALA A 240 74.94 61.04 8.94
C ALA A 240 75.63 61.16 10.31
N PRO A 241 76.10 62.35 10.72
CA PRO A 241 76.72 62.53 12.04
C PRO A 241 75.71 62.21 13.15
N ARG A 242 76.18 61.52 14.19
CA ARG A 242 75.33 61.09 15.32
C ARG A 242 75.09 62.29 16.24
N ASP A 243 73.89 62.87 16.14
CA ASP A 243 73.43 63.96 17.02
C ASP A 243 72.95 63.38 18.37
N PRO A 244 73.65 63.64 19.49
CA PRO A 244 73.31 63.12 20.81
C PRO A 244 72.00 63.71 21.38
N GLU A 245 71.57 64.90 20.95
CA GLU A 245 70.32 65.51 21.42
C GLU A 245 69.09 65.00 20.65
N ARG A 246 69.28 64.28 19.54
CA ARG A 246 68.19 63.81 18.68
C ARG A 246 67.19 62.91 19.41
N LEU A 247 67.62 62.22 20.46
CA LEU A 247 66.74 61.39 21.30
C LEU A 247 65.71 62.21 22.08
N PHE A 248 66.04 63.44 22.46
CA PHE A 248 65.18 64.31 23.27
C PHE A 248 64.33 65.27 22.43
N LYS A 249 64.60 65.36 21.12
CA LYS A 249 63.82 66.20 20.19
C LYS A 249 62.68 65.38 19.57
N PRO A 250 61.42 65.84 19.62
CA PRO A 250 60.34 65.17 18.93
C PRO A 250 60.61 65.11 17.42
N THR A 251 60.29 63.98 16.80
CA THR A 251 60.45 63.85 15.34
C THR A 251 59.58 64.86 14.61
N LYS A 252 59.99 65.30 13.41
CA LYS A 252 59.19 66.21 12.57
C LYS A 252 57.75 65.72 12.38
N GLN A 253 57.59 64.41 12.23
CA GLN A 253 56.28 63.77 12.11
C GLN A 253 55.47 63.84 13.41
N TRP A 254 56.10 63.69 14.58
CA TRP A 254 55.44 63.89 15.87
C TRP A 254 54.96 65.34 16.04
N MET A 255 55.80 66.33 15.75
CA MET A 255 55.40 67.74 15.77
C MET A 255 54.20 68.03 14.87
N GLN A 256 54.16 67.43 13.68
CA GLN A 256 53.07 67.60 12.72
C GLN A 256 51.76 66.94 13.20
N ARG A 257 51.84 65.82 13.92
CA ARG A 257 50.68 65.16 14.55
C ARG A 257 50.16 65.96 15.74
N SER A 258 51.03 66.55 16.56
CA SER A 258 50.62 67.38 17.70
C SER A 258 49.94 68.67 17.24
N LYS A 259 50.47 69.35 16.21
CA LYS A 259 49.79 70.49 15.57
C LYS A 259 48.39 70.11 15.05
N ARG A 260 48.23 68.92 14.46
CA ARG A 260 46.90 68.40 14.05
C ARG A 260 45.93 68.15 15.21
N LYS A 261 46.42 67.82 16.42
CA LYS A 261 45.56 67.62 17.60
C LYS A 261 45.08 68.94 18.20
N GLU A 262 45.88 70.00 18.16
CA GLU A 262 45.46 71.34 18.61
C GLU A 262 44.39 71.94 17.69
N ILE A 263 44.54 71.77 16.37
CA ILE A 263 43.53 72.18 15.37
C ILE A 263 42.19 71.45 15.58
N ARG A 264 42.20 70.23 16.14
CA ARG A 264 41.00 69.44 16.42
C ARG A 264 40.28 69.80 17.73
N LYS A 265 40.86 70.62 18.61
CA LYS A 265 40.17 71.09 19.83
C LYS A 265 39.14 72.18 19.57
N GLY A 266 39.14 72.79 18.37
CA GLY A 266 38.13 73.78 17.93
C GLY A 266 37.14 73.27 16.88
N ALA A 267 37.26 72.02 16.43
CA ALA A 267 36.36 71.44 15.44
C ALA A 267 35.48 70.37 16.11
N VAL A 268 34.17 70.56 16.05
CA VAL A 268 33.14 69.63 16.52
C VAL A 268 33.51 68.21 16.08
N ILE A 269 33.70 67.34 17.07
CA ILE A 269 33.94 65.91 16.84
C ILE A 269 32.64 65.35 16.26
N THR A 270 32.53 65.30 14.93
CA THR A 270 31.56 64.41 14.29
C THR A 270 32.04 63.00 14.59
N PHE A 271 31.31 62.32 15.48
CA PHE A 271 31.47 60.90 15.78
C PHE A 271 31.59 60.08 14.47
N PRO A 272 32.32 58.95 14.47
CA PRO A 272 32.30 58.07 13.31
C PRO A 272 30.85 57.65 13.05
N MET A 273 30.42 57.71 11.78
CA MET A 273 29.05 57.36 11.37
C MET A 273 28.56 56.09 12.08
N ASP A 274 27.35 56.15 12.63
CA ASP A 274 26.69 55.01 13.25
C ASP A 274 26.64 53.86 12.24
N ILE A 275 27.07 52.67 12.65
CA ILE A 275 27.13 51.44 11.82
C ILE A 275 25.77 51.14 11.17
N LYS A 276 24.67 51.62 11.76
CA LYS A 276 23.31 51.51 11.21
C LYS A 276 23.10 52.33 9.93
N GLN A 277 23.90 53.35 9.68
CA GLN A 277 23.82 54.24 8.51
C GLN A 277 24.70 53.75 7.35
N VAL A 278 25.47 52.68 7.53
CA VAL A 278 26.25 52.07 6.46
C VAL A 278 25.30 51.26 5.55
N PRO A 279 25.23 51.54 4.24
CA PRO A 279 24.38 50.79 3.32
C PRO A 279 24.81 49.32 3.30
N LYS A 280 23.90 48.43 3.71
CA LYS A 280 24.15 46.98 3.72
C LYS A 280 24.16 46.47 2.28
N LEU A 281 25.26 45.86 1.86
CA LEU A 281 25.36 45.19 0.56
C LEU A 281 24.28 44.11 0.46
N CYS A 282 23.60 44.05 -0.68
CA CYS A 282 22.54 43.07 -0.93
C CYS A 282 23.06 41.63 -0.73
N LEU A 283 22.25 40.79 -0.06
CA LEU A 283 22.57 39.38 0.11
C LEU A 283 22.67 38.71 -1.28
N PRO A 284 23.80 38.02 -1.59
CA PRO A 284 23.95 37.29 -2.84
C PRO A 284 22.81 36.27 -3.04
N MET A 285 22.35 36.10 -4.28
CA MET A 285 21.17 35.29 -4.61
C MET A 285 21.25 33.84 -4.10
N TRP A 286 22.45 33.27 -3.98
CA TRP A 286 22.67 31.91 -3.46
C TRP A 286 22.49 31.78 -1.93
N ARG A 287 22.32 32.90 -1.21
CA ARG A 287 21.98 32.94 0.22
C ARG A 287 20.52 33.30 0.51
N LYS A 288 19.70 33.58 -0.51
CA LYS A 288 18.25 33.73 -0.31
C LYS A 288 17.67 32.36 0.06
N GLY A 289 17.23 32.20 1.30
CA GLY A 289 16.51 31.01 1.77
C GLY A 289 17.23 30.13 2.79
N VAL A 290 18.46 30.49 3.21
CA VAL A 290 19.11 29.80 4.34
C VAL A 290 18.71 30.54 5.62
N PRO A 291 17.92 29.94 6.54
CA PRO A 291 17.62 30.57 7.81
C PRO A 291 18.92 30.72 8.61
N LEU A 292 19.22 31.94 9.01
CA LEU A 292 20.28 32.21 9.98
C LEU A 292 19.80 31.64 11.31
N LEU A 293 20.43 30.54 11.75
CA LEU A 293 20.25 29.99 13.09
C LEU A 293 20.66 31.08 14.10
N HIS A 294 19.69 31.51 14.90
CA HIS A 294 19.88 32.38 16.05
C HIS A 294 20.25 31.55 17.28
#